data_AF-A0A7V2VJM4-F1
#
_entry.id   AF-A0A7V2VJM4-F1
#
_cell.length_a   1.000
_cell.length_b   1.000
_cell.length_c   1.000
_cell.angle_alpha   90.00
_cell.angle_beta   90.00
_cell.angle_gamma   90.00
#
_symmetry.space_group_name_H-M   'P 1'
#
loop_
_entity.id
_entity.type
_entity.pdbx_description
1 polymer ?
#
loop_
_entity_poly.entity_id
_entity_poly.type
_entity_poly.pdbx_seq_one_letter_code
_entity_poly.pdbx_strand_id
1 'polypeptide(L)'
;MTMDLIGGIVGALLTVLILSYILGDNPLYRLALYILIGASVGYVVAVVVGTVVFRIALPSLQQGGSQPYGLLIPVVLGALLLLKGFPRLAVLGNISTGFLVGVGAAVAVGGALLGTLIPQIDASGSVFDWAAGGPSGLINGSLALVGTVCALLAFTFTFRQRPGPGGWGASLIGFFGRIGRLFLLAAFGAVFAGALVATLTVLVKRVYTVVDVLLAVWRLFGG
;
A
#
# COMPACT_ATOMS: atom_id res chain seq x y z
N MET A 1 29.11 4.10 14.45
CA MET A 1 30.19 3.82 13.49
C MET A 1 30.27 2.33 13.11
N THR A 2 30.49 1.39 14.03
CA THR A 2 30.59 -0.05 13.67
C THR A 2 29.26 -0.69 13.29
N MET A 3 28.17 -0.43 14.03
CA MET A 3 26.83 -0.94 13.69
C MET A 3 26.31 -0.39 12.36
N ASP A 4 26.55 0.89 12.07
CA ASP A 4 26.14 1.53 10.82
C ASP A 4 26.89 0.91 9.62
N LEU A 5 28.17 0.59 9.80
CA LEU A 5 28.98 -0.07 8.77
C LEU A 5 28.53 -1.51 8.53
N ILE A 6 28.27 -2.28 9.58
CA ILE A 6 27.77 -3.67 9.47
C ILE A 6 26.39 -3.67 8.78
N GLY A 7 25.49 -2.78 9.20
CA GLY A 7 24.17 -2.61 8.58
C GLY A 7 24.28 -2.21 7.11
N GLY A 8 25.21 -1.31 6.78
CA GLY A 8 25.52 -0.92 5.40
C GLY A 8 26.01 -2.09 4.56
N ILE A 9 26.97 -2.88 5.07
CA ILE A 9 27.53 -4.06 4.38
C ILE A 9 26.44 -5.10 4.11
N VAL A 10 25.65 -5.44 5.14
CA VAL A 10 24.53 -6.39 5.01
C VAL A 10 23.51 -5.86 4.00
N GLY A 11 23.13 -4.58 4.10
CA GLY A 11 22.19 -3.95 3.17
C GLY A 11 22.69 -3.94 1.72
N ALA A 12 23.96 -3.63 1.49
CA ALA A 12 24.59 -3.66 0.17
C ALA A 12 24.63 -5.08 -0.40
N LEU A 13 25.02 -6.07 0.41
CA LEU A 13 25.04 -7.48 0.01
C LEU A 13 23.65 -7.99 -0.37
N LEU A 14 22.62 -7.72 0.44
CA LEU A 14 21.23 -8.07 0.10
C LEU A 14 20.74 -7.35 -1.16
N THR A 15 21.13 -6.08 -1.35
CA THR A 15 20.77 -5.31 -2.55
C THR A 15 21.33 -5.97 -3.81
N VAL A 16 22.61 -6.38 -3.78
CA VAL A 16 23.25 -7.08 -4.90
C VAL A 16 22.60 -8.45 -5.15
N LEU A 17 22.30 -9.21 -4.09
CA LEU A 17 21.61 -10.50 -4.22
C LEU A 17 20.23 -10.35 -4.88
N ILE A 18 19.47 -9.31 -4.55
CA ILE A 18 18.16 -9.05 -5.18
C ILE A 18 18.34 -8.60 -6.64
N LEU A 19 19.30 -7.70 -6.93
CA LEU A 19 19.59 -7.25 -8.30
C LEU A 19 20.09 -8.37 -9.21
N SER A 20 20.65 -9.46 -8.66
CA SER A 20 21.05 -10.66 -9.41
C SER A 20 19.90 -11.28 -10.21
N TYR A 21 18.64 -10.99 -9.84
CA TYR A 21 17.45 -11.37 -10.61
C TYR A 21 17.48 -10.88 -12.07
N ILE A 22 18.12 -9.73 -12.34
CA ILE A 22 18.24 -9.20 -13.71
C ILE A 22 19.01 -10.16 -14.62
N LEU A 23 19.92 -10.96 -14.07
CA LEU A 23 20.70 -11.96 -14.79
C LEU A 23 19.97 -13.32 -14.92
N GLY A 24 18.74 -13.44 -14.41
CA GLY A 24 17.95 -14.67 -14.41
C GLY A 24 17.68 -15.23 -13.01
N ASP A 25 17.05 -16.39 -12.95
CA ASP A 25 16.67 -17.07 -11.71
C ASP A 25 17.88 -17.80 -11.09
N ASN A 26 18.60 -17.10 -10.22
CA ASN A 26 19.81 -17.58 -9.57
C ASN A 26 19.54 -18.02 -8.11
N PRO A 27 20.28 -19.01 -7.56
CA PRO A 27 20.12 -19.44 -6.18
C PRO A 27 20.37 -18.31 -5.16
N LEU A 28 21.25 -17.37 -5.52
CA LEU A 28 21.55 -16.16 -4.75
C LEU A 28 20.33 -15.25 -4.56
N TYR A 29 19.57 -15.02 -5.64
CA TYR A 29 18.33 -14.25 -5.59
C TYR A 29 17.29 -14.95 -4.70
N ARG A 30 17.12 -16.28 -4.86
CA ARG A 30 16.19 -17.07 -4.05
C ARG A 30 16.52 -17.02 -2.56
N LEU A 31 17.82 -17.07 -2.22
CA LEU A 31 18.26 -16.95 -0.83
C LEU A 31 17.88 -15.59 -0.23
N ALA A 32 18.13 -14.49 -0.95
CA ALA A 32 17.72 -13.17 -0.48
C ALA A 32 16.19 -13.05 -0.33
N LEU A 33 15.43 -13.65 -1.24
CA LEU A 33 13.97 -13.69 -1.18
C LEU A 33 13.47 -14.51 0.03
N TYR A 34 14.06 -15.66 0.33
CA TYR A 34 13.72 -16.44 1.51
C TYR A 34 14.07 -15.71 2.81
N ILE A 35 15.21 -15.02 2.86
CA ILE A 35 15.58 -14.18 4.01
C ILE A 35 14.57 -13.04 4.18
N LEU A 36 14.20 -12.37 3.09
CA LEU A 36 13.24 -11.26 3.12
C LEU A 36 11.87 -11.73 3.62
N ILE A 37 11.35 -12.83 3.08
CA ILE A 37 10.06 -13.39 3.49
C ILE A 37 10.12 -13.87 4.94
N GLY A 38 11.18 -14.60 5.30
CA GLY A 38 11.39 -15.10 6.66
C GLY A 38 11.47 -13.97 7.69
N ALA A 39 12.24 -12.92 7.40
CA ALA A 39 12.34 -11.74 8.26
C ALA A 39 10.99 -11.00 8.38
N SER A 40 10.26 -10.86 7.27
CA SER A 40 8.94 -10.22 7.25
C SER A 40 7.93 -10.98 8.12
N VAL A 41 7.84 -12.30 7.93
CA VAL A 41 6.96 -13.17 8.74
C VAL A 41 7.41 -13.17 10.19
N GLY A 42 8.71 -13.27 10.46
CA GLY A 42 9.27 -13.27 11.81
C GLY A 42 8.97 -11.97 12.56
N TYR A 43 9.09 -10.82 11.90
CA TYR A 43 8.72 -9.53 12.47
C TYR A 43 7.24 -9.47 12.83
N VAL A 44 6.36 -9.88 11.90
CA VAL A 44 4.91 -9.91 12.16
C VAL A 44 4.59 -10.82 13.35
N VAL A 45 5.18 -12.01 13.41
CA VAL A 45 5.01 -12.93 14.54
C VAL A 45 5.50 -12.30 15.84
N ALA A 46 6.68 -11.68 15.86
CA ALA A 46 7.23 -11.04 17.04
C ALA A 46 6.32 -9.90 17.54
N VAL A 47 5.81 -9.07 16.64
CA VAL A 47 4.85 -8.01 16.98
C VAL A 47 3.56 -8.59 17.54
N VAL A 48 2.97 -9.60 16.89
CA VAL A 48 1.72 -10.22 17.34
C VAL A 48 1.90 -10.89 18.70
N VAL A 49 2.98 -11.64 18.92
CA VAL A 49 3.25 -12.26 20.22
C VAL A 49 3.48 -11.18 21.29
N GLY A 50 4.30 -10.16 21.00
CA GLY A 50 4.57 -9.06 21.92
C GLY A 50 3.33 -8.26 22.31
N THR A 51 2.41 -8.03 21.37
CA THR A 51 1.19 -7.23 21.60
C THR A 51 0.03 -8.10 22.07
N VAL A 52 -0.38 -9.08 21.28
CA VAL A 52 -1.57 -9.88 21.54
C VAL A 52 -1.37 -10.82 22.72
N VAL A 53 -0.24 -11.54 22.78
CA VAL A 53 -0.02 -12.50 23.88
C VAL A 53 0.41 -11.78 25.15
N PHE A 54 1.49 -11.00 25.10
CA PHE A 54 2.08 -10.42 26.31
C PHE A 54 1.37 -9.17 26.83
N ARG A 55 0.88 -8.27 25.96
CA ARG A 55 0.23 -7.02 26.40
C ARG A 55 -1.29 -7.14 26.56
N ILE A 56 -1.95 -8.01 25.80
CA ILE A 56 -3.42 -8.14 25.84
C ILE A 56 -3.83 -9.39 26.60
N ALA A 57 -3.36 -10.57 26.18
CA ALA A 57 -3.87 -11.84 26.72
C ALA A 57 -3.39 -12.11 28.16
N LEU A 58 -2.10 -11.97 28.43
CA LEU A 58 -1.53 -12.30 29.73
C LEU A 58 -2.06 -11.41 30.87
N PRO A 59 -2.15 -10.07 30.72
CA PRO A 59 -2.73 -9.22 31.77
C PRO A 59 -4.22 -9.47 31.97
N SER A 60 -4.97 -9.78 30.89
CA SER A 60 -6.39 -10.10 30.98
C SER A 60 -6.67 -11.37 31.79
N LEU A 61 -5.77 -12.34 31.74
CA LEU A 61 -5.83 -13.58 32.53
C LEU A 61 -5.39 -13.37 33.98
N GLN A 62 -4.39 -12.51 34.22
CA GLN A 62 -3.82 -12.26 35.55
C GLN A 62 -4.65 -11.31 36.41
N GLN A 63 -5.28 -10.29 35.81
CA GLN A 63 -5.99 -9.25 36.54
C GLN A 63 -7.50 -9.48 36.66
N GLY A 64 -8.03 -10.62 36.17
CA GLY A 64 -9.45 -10.94 36.29
C GLY A 64 -10.37 -9.85 35.72
N GLY A 65 -10.05 -9.37 34.51
CA GLY A 65 -10.77 -8.24 33.90
C GLY A 65 -12.27 -8.47 33.75
N SER A 66 -13.05 -7.39 33.83
CA SER A 66 -14.53 -7.32 33.90
C SER A 66 -15.31 -7.89 32.71
N GLN A 67 -14.65 -8.50 31.72
CA GLN A 67 -15.29 -9.23 30.60
C GLN A 67 -14.41 -10.42 30.17
N PRO A 68 -14.40 -11.55 30.90
CA PRO A 68 -13.55 -12.71 30.58
C PRO A 68 -13.88 -13.37 29.22
N TYR A 69 -15.05 -13.07 28.65
CA TYR A 69 -15.54 -13.69 27.41
C TYR A 69 -14.96 -13.11 26.12
N GLY A 70 -14.37 -11.90 26.15
CA GLY A 70 -13.81 -11.26 24.95
C GLY A 70 -12.59 -11.99 24.37
N LEU A 71 -11.86 -12.74 25.21
CA LEU A 71 -10.67 -13.48 24.81
C LEU A 71 -10.96 -14.90 24.30
N LEU A 72 -12.16 -15.44 24.57
CA LEU A 72 -12.56 -16.78 24.15
C LEU A 72 -12.58 -16.90 22.62
N ILE A 73 -13.12 -15.91 21.94
CA ILE A 73 -13.26 -15.95 20.47
C ILE A 73 -11.88 -16.01 19.78
N PRO A 74 -10.92 -15.11 20.07
CA PRO A 74 -9.57 -15.20 19.51
C PRO A 74 -8.83 -16.49 19.86
N VAL A 75 -8.96 -16.99 21.09
CA VAL A 75 -8.29 -18.22 21.54
C VAL A 75 -8.84 -19.44 20.83
N VAL A 76 -10.18 -19.55 20.71
CA VAL A 76 -10.83 -20.64 19.98
C VAL A 76 -10.46 -20.60 18.50
N LEU A 77 -10.50 -19.43 17.87
CA LEU A 77 -10.08 -19.28 16.47
C LEU A 77 -8.59 -19.63 16.28
N GLY A 78 -7.72 -19.17 17.18
CA GLY A 78 -6.30 -19.53 17.17
C GLY A 78 -6.07 -21.04 17.32
N ALA A 79 -6.77 -21.69 18.24
CA ALA A 79 -6.70 -23.14 18.41
C ALA A 79 -7.21 -23.89 17.16
N LEU A 80 -8.34 -23.47 16.58
CA LEU A 80 -8.85 -24.02 15.32
C LEU A 80 -7.84 -23.86 14.18
N LEU A 81 -7.12 -22.73 14.14
CA LEU A 81 -6.09 -22.48 13.13
C LEU A 81 -4.89 -23.43 13.27
N LEU A 82 -4.48 -23.76 14.51
CA LEU A 82 -3.42 -24.76 14.74
C LEU A 82 -3.80 -26.15 14.22
N LEU A 83 -5.09 -26.52 14.29
CA LEU A 83 -5.59 -27.79 13.76
C LEU A 83 -5.47 -27.90 12.23
N LYS A 84 -5.28 -26.79 11.51
CA LYS A 84 -5.07 -26.78 10.06
C LYS A 84 -3.79 -27.49 9.62
N GLY A 85 -2.80 -27.62 10.52
CA GLY A 85 -1.58 -28.39 10.26
C GLY A 85 -1.82 -29.91 10.11
N PHE A 86 -2.96 -30.42 10.59
CA PHE A 86 -3.30 -31.84 10.50
C PHE A 86 -4.34 -32.11 9.41
N PRO A 87 -4.07 -32.96 8.40
CA PRO A 87 -4.94 -33.14 7.23
C PRO A 87 -6.35 -33.64 7.59
N ARG A 88 -6.51 -34.38 8.70
CA ARG A 88 -7.80 -34.91 9.15
C ARG A 88 -8.68 -33.89 9.88
N LEU A 89 -8.08 -32.84 10.47
CA LEU A 89 -8.80 -31.80 11.24
C LEU A 89 -8.81 -30.44 10.54
N ALA A 90 -8.23 -30.35 9.33
CA ALA A 90 -8.08 -29.11 8.58
C ALA A 90 -9.40 -28.40 8.26
N VAL A 91 -10.52 -29.14 8.19
CA VAL A 91 -11.86 -28.57 7.97
C VAL A 91 -12.25 -27.60 9.08
N LEU A 92 -11.92 -27.89 10.33
CA LEU A 92 -12.18 -26.99 11.47
C LEU A 92 -11.35 -25.70 11.39
N GLY A 93 -10.12 -25.80 10.88
CA GLY A 93 -9.26 -24.65 10.65
C GLY A 93 -9.72 -23.73 9.51
N ASN A 94 -10.62 -24.20 8.63
CA ASN A 94 -11.16 -23.37 7.56
C ASN A 94 -12.00 -22.19 8.07
N ILE A 95 -12.67 -22.37 9.21
CA ILE A 95 -13.44 -21.31 9.87
C ILE A 95 -12.50 -20.16 10.26
N SER A 96 -11.37 -20.48 10.91
CA SER A 96 -10.40 -19.46 11.30
C SER A 96 -9.71 -18.81 10.09
N THR A 97 -9.41 -19.57 9.02
CA THR A 97 -8.82 -18.96 7.82
C THR A 97 -9.82 -18.10 7.05
N GLY A 98 -11.10 -18.48 7.02
CA GLY A 98 -12.17 -17.65 6.44
C GLY A 98 -12.33 -16.34 7.20
N PHE A 99 -12.29 -16.39 8.53
CA PHE A 99 -12.28 -15.19 9.37
C PHE A 99 -11.05 -14.31 9.08
N LEU A 100 -9.85 -14.89 8.99
CA LEU A 100 -8.62 -14.14 8.72
C LEU A 100 -8.65 -13.46 7.34
N VAL A 101 -9.16 -14.15 6.31
CA VAL A 101 -9.35 -13.58 4.97
C VAL A 101 -10.40 -12.48 4.99
N GLY A 102 -11.52 -12.67 5.69
CA GLY A 102 -12.57 -11.66 5.83
C GLY A 102 -12.08 -10.39 6.51
N VAL A 103 -11.36 -10.53 7.62
CA VAL A 103 -10.72 -9.39 8.32
C VAL A 103 -9.68 -8.74 7.42
N GLY A 104 -8.82 -9.51 6.75
CA GLY A 104 -7.83 -8.98 5.82
C GLY A 104 -8.46 -8.18 4.67
N ALA A 105 -9.56 -8.68 4.08
CA ALA A 105 -10.32 -7.98 3.07
C ALA A 105 -10.97 -6.70 3.63
N ALA A 106 -11.57 -6.75 4.82
CA ALA A 106 -12.17 -5.58 5.47
C ALA A 106 -11.12 -4.50 5.79
N VAL A 107 -9.93 -4.89 6.26
CA VAL A 107 -8.81 -3.96 6.52
C VAL A 107 -8.27 -3.38 5.21
N ALA A 108 -8.16 -4.18 4.15
CA ALA A 108 -7.74 -3.67 2.84
C ALA A 108 -8.73 -2.66 2.25
N VAL A 109 -10.03 -2.98 2.30
CA VAL A 109 -11.10 -2.07 1.84
C VAL A 109 -11.17 -0.83 2.71
N GLY A 110 -11.14 -0.97 4.04
CA GLY A 110 -11.14 0.14 4.99
C GLY A 110 -9.90 1.02 4.84
N GLY A 111 -8.74 0.42 4.63
CA GLY A 111 -7.48 1.13 4.36
C GLY A 111 -7.50 1.88 3.03
N ALA A 112 -8.10 1.33 1.98
CA ALA A 112 -8.32 2.05 0.73
C ALA A 112 -9.31 3.21 0.91
N LEU A 113 -10.42 2.97 1.61
CA LEU A 113 -11.42 4.02 1.85
C LEU A 113 -10.85 5.18 2.65
N LEU A 114 -10.22 4.91 3.79
CA LEU A 114 -9.68 5.92 4.70
C LEU A 114 -8.37 6.51 4.19
N GLY A 115 -7.54 5.72 3.52
CA GLY A 115 -6.23 6.14 3.04
C GLY A 115 -6.28 6.90 1.72
N THR A 116 -7.31 6.69 0.89
CA THR A 116 -7.41 7.35 -0.41
C THR A 116 -8.76 8.03 -0.63
N LEU A 117 -9.86 7.28 -0.64
CA LEU A 117 -11.15 7.80 -1.12
C LEU A 117 -11.70 8.93 -0.26
N ILE A 118 -11.68 8.80 1.06
CA ILE A 118 -12.21 9.82 1.98
C ILE A 118 -11.38 11.11 1.89
N PRO A 119 -10.04 11.09 2.06
CA PRO A 119 -9.22 12.28 1.86
C PRO A 119 -9.38 12.92 0.48
N GLN A 120 -9.60 12.11 -0.56
CA GLN A 120 -9.81 12.62 -1.92
C GLN A 120 -11.18 13.27 -2.10
N ILE A 121 -12.24 12.75 -1.46
CA ILE A 121 -13.57 13.38 -1.43
C ILE A 121 -13.49 14.70 -0.65
N ASP A 122 -12.85 14.71 0.52
CA ASP A 122 -12.68 15.93 1.33
C ASP A 122 -11.89 17.00 0.57
N ALA A 123 -10.79 16.63 -0.08
CA ALA A 123 -10.01 17.54 -0.93
C ALA A 123 -10.80 18.04 -2.16
N SER A 124 -11.75 17.26 -2.66
CA SER A 124 -12.65 17.69 -3.74
C SER A 124 -13.79 18.58 -3.22
N GLY A 125 -14.19 18.44 -1.97
CA GLY A 125 -15.21 19.25 -1.31
C GLY A 125 -14.69 20.61 -0.82
N SER A 126 -13.42 20.72 -0.42
CA SER A 126 -12.79 21.98 -0.03
C SER A 126 -12.60 22.98 -1.18
N VAL A 127 -12.93 22.58 -2.41
CA VAL A 127 -13.07 23.45 -3.59
C VAL A 127 -14.04 24.61 -3.34
N PHE A 128 -14.98 24.45 -2.40
CA PHE A 128 -15.94 25.48 -2.01
C PHE A 128 -15.43 26.48 -0.94
N ASP A 129 -14.20 26.34 -0.43
CA ASP A 129 -13.56 27.29 0.52
C ASP A 129 -12.99 28.56 -0.17
N TRP A 130 -13.43 28.87 -1.40
CA TRP A 130 -13.02 30.06 -2.16
C TRP A 130 -13.26 31.38 -1.41
N ALA A 131 -14.15 31.39 -0.42
CA ALA A 131 -14.39 32.52 0.47
C ALA A 131 -13.19 32.89 1.35
N ALA A 132 -12.29 31.94 1.66
CA ALA A 132 -11.10 32.18 2.50
C ALA A 132 -9.84 32.58 1.71
N GLY A 133 -9.82 32.35 0.39
CA GLY A 133 -8.60 32.44 -0.44
C GLY A 133 -8.52 33.62 -1.42
N GLY A 134 -9.53 34.49 -1.48
CA GLY A 134 -9.55 35.63 -2.42
C GLY A 134 -9.58 35.21 -3.91
N PRO A 135 -9.14 36.06 -4.85
CA PRO A 135 -9.24 35.81 -6.30
C PRO A 135 -8.51 34.54 -6.77
N SER A 136 -7.38 34.19 -6.16
CA SER A 136 -6.63 32.97 -6.46
C SER A 136 -7.37 31.71 -6.00
N GLY A 137 -8.07 31.77 -4.87
CA GLY A 137 -8.95 30.70 -4.40
C GLY A 137 -10.12 30.45 -5.35
N LEU A 138 -10.69 31.50 -5.94
CA LEU A 138 -11.80 31.39 -6.90
C LEU A 138 -11.35 30.75 -8.23
N ILE A 139 -10.14 31.07 -8.71
CA ILE A 139 -9.55 30.45 -9.90
C ILE A 139 -9.27 28.97 -9.63
N ASN A 140 -8.61 28.64 -8.52
CA ASN A 140 -8.28 27.25 -8.18
C ASN A 140 -9.55 26.41 -7.95
N GLY A 141 -10.54 26.97 -7.26
CA GLY A 141 -11.81 26.31 -6.99
C GLY A 141 -12.62 26.07 -8.27
N SER A 142 -12.73 27.08 -9.14
CA SER A 142 -13.41 26.91 -10.43
C SER A 142 -12.70 25.92 -11.35
N LEU A 143 -11.36 25.95 -11.41
CA LEU A 143 -10.59 24.98 -12.18
C LEU A 143 -10.78 23.55 -11.67
N ALA A 144 -10.76 23.35 -10.34
CA ALA A 144 -10.99 22.06 -9.72
C ALA A 144 -12.43 21.56 -9.96
N LEU A 145 -13.43 22.43 -9.82
CA LEU A 145 -14.84 22.09 -10.06
C LEU A 145 -15.10 21.75 -11.53
N VAL A 146 -14.60 22.56 -12.46
CA VAL A 146 -14.74 22.29 -13.90
C VAL A 146 -13.98 21.01 -14.27
N GLY A 147 -12.78 20.81 -13.72
CA GLY A 147 -11.97 19.61 -13.92
C GLY A 147 -12.68 18.34 -13.42
N THR A 148 -13.24 18.35 -12.21
CA THR A 148 -13.98 17.20 -11.66
C THR A 148 -15.24 16.90 -12.45
N VAL A 149 -16.03 17.92 -12.82
CA VAL A 149 -17.21 17.75 -13.67
C VAL A 149 -16.82 17.17 -15.03
N CYS A 150 -15.79 17.70 -15.70
CA CYS A 150 -15.32 17.16 -16.97
C CYS A 150 -14.83 15.71 -16.84
N ALA A 151 -14.08 15.38 -15.77
CA ALA A 151 -13.59 14.03 -15.52
C ALA A 151 -14.74 13.04 -15.26
N LEU A 152 -15.77 13.42 -14.51
CA LEU A 152 -16.98 12.60 -14.32
C LEU A 152 -17.70 12.39 -15.66
N LEU A 153 -17.84 13.47 -16.44
CA LEU A 153 -18.44 13.40 -17.78
C LEU A 153 -17.65 12.52 -18.75
N ALA A 154 -16.33 12.37 -18.56
CA ALA A 154 -15.53 11.45 -19.36
C ALA A 154 -15.93 9.98 -19.15
N PHE A 155 -16.40 9.60 -17.95
CA PHE A 155 -16.79 8.23 -17.61
C PHE A 155 -18.27 7.92 -17.88
N THR A 156 -19.15 8.91 -17.80
CA THR A 156 -20.60 8.71 -18.01
C THR A 156 -20.99 8.27 -19.42
N PHE A 157 -20.08 8.31 -20.41
CA PHE A 157 -20.35 7.92 -21.81
C PHE A 157 -19.86 6.52 -22.17
N THR A 158 -19.17 5.82 -21.27
CA THR A 158 -18.73 4.44 -21.51
C THR A 158 -19.91 3.45 -21.46
N PHE A 159 -21.08 3.86 -20.94
CA PHE A 159 -22.33 3.08 -21.02
C PHE A 159 -23.26 3.60 -22.12
N ARG A 160 -23.17 2.95 -23.29
CA ARG A 160 -24.09 3.00 -24.46
C ARG A 160 -24.24 4.35 -25.16
N GLN A 161 -23.47 4.48 -26.25
CA GLN A 161 -23.97 5.11 -27.47
C GLN A 161 -25.23 4.36 -27.94
N ARG A 162 -26.41 4.74 -27.44
CA ARG A 162 -27.65 4.49 -28.19
C ARG A 162 -27.69 5.52 -29.32
N PRO A 163 -27.92 5.12 -30.58
CA PRO A 163 -28.17 6.05 -31.66
C PRO A 163 -29.59 6.63 -31.45
N GLY A 164 -29.67 7.69 -30.65
CA GLY A 164 -30.88 8.49 -30.45
C GLY A 164 -30.68 9.89 -31.05
N PRO A 165 -31.75 10.55 -31.52
CA PRO A 165 -31.64 11.79 -32.27
C PRO A 165 -30.97 12.88 -31.43
N GLY A 166 -29.91 13.45 -32.01
CA GLY A 166 -29.01 14.40 -31.37
C GLY A 166 -29.72 15.69 -30.97
N GLY A 167 -29.99 15.83 -29.67
CA GLY A 167 -30.19 17.14 -29.06
C GLY A 167 -28.84 17.81 -28.77
N TRP A 168 -28.83 19.14 -28.67
CA TRP A 168 -27.65 19.96 -28.35
C TRP A 168 -26.89 19.48 -27.10
N GLY A 169 -27.60 18.86 -26.15
CA GLY A 169 -27.02 18.22 -24.97
C GLY A 169 -26.04 17.09 -25.30
N ALA A 170 -26.30 16.23 -26.28
CA ALA A 170 -25.41 15.11 -26.61
C ALA A 170 -24.05 15.59 -27.15
N SER A 171 -24.05 16.69 -27.92
CA SER A 171 -22.82 17.29 -28.46
C SER A 171 -21.99 17.99 -27.38
N LEU A 172 -22.64 18.76 -26.49
CA LEU A 172 -21.98 19.43 -25.38
C LEU A 172 -21.32 18.42 -24.44
N ILE A 173 -22.04 17.35 -24.07
CA ILE A 173 -21.48 16.37 -23.14
C ILE A 173 -20.33 15.56 -23.78
N GLY A 174 -20.40 15.27 -25.09
CA GLY A 174 -19.29 14.65 -25.82
C GLY A 174 -18.04 15.54 -25.96
N PHE A 175 -18.19 16.86 -25.95
CA PHE A 175 -17.08 17.82 -25.93
C PHE A 175 -16.42 17.87 -24.55
N PHE A 176 -17.20 18.09 -23.48
CA PHE A 176 -16.68 18.12 -22.10
C PHE A 176 -16.08 16.77 -21.67
N GLY A 177 -16.62 15.64 -22.13
CA GLY A 177 -16.03 14.32 -21.89
C GLY A 177 -14.68 14.10 -22.59
N ARG A 178 -14.41 14.77 -23.73
CA ARG A 178 -13.06 14.77 -24.34
C ARG A 178 -12.06 15.55 -23.50
N ILE A 179 -12.47 16.72 -23.00
CA ILE A 179 -11.65 17.54 -22.09
C ILE A 179 -11.37 16.76 -20.80
N GLY A 180 -12.37 16.09 -20.24
CA GLY A 180 -12.19 15.23 -19.06
C GLY A 180 -11.20 14.09 -19.28
N ARG A 181 -11.20 13.45 -20.46
CA ARG A 181 -10.18 12.44 -20.80
C ARG A 181 -8.77 13.01 -20.86
N LEU A 182 -8.60 14.22 -21.39
CA LEU A 182 -7.30 14.89 -21.40
C LEU A 182 -6.83 15.20 -19.97
N PHE A 183 -7.75 15.66 -19.11
CA PHE A 183 -7.46 15.91 -17.70
C PHE A 183 -7.06 14.62 -16.96
N LEU A 184 -7.78 13.51 -17.20
CA LEU A 184 -7.44 12.19 -16.65
C LEU A 184 -6.08 11.69 -17.16
N LEU A 185 -5.78 11.86 -18.45
CA LEU A 185 -4.49 11.50 -19.02
C LEU A 185 -3.34 12.28 -18.36
N ALA A 186 -3.52 13.58 -18.13
CA ALA A 186 -2.56 14.41 -17.44
C ALA A 186 -2.39 13.98 -15.96
N ALA A 187 -3.50 13.74 -15.25
CA ALA A 187 -3.47 13.31 -13.84
C ALA A 187 -2.80 11.94 -13.67
N PHE A 188 -3.21 10.92 -14.44
CA PHE A 188 -2.57 9.61 -14.42
C PHE A 188 -1.12 9.67 -14.88
N GLY A 189 -0.81 10.50 -15.88
CA GLY A 189 0.56 10.76 -16.32
C GLY A 189 1.44 11.33 -15.20
N ALA A 190 0.93 12.29 -14.44
CA ALA A 190 1.62 12.86 -13.29
C ALA A 190 1.85 11.84 -12.17
N VAL A 191 0.84 11.03 -11.83
CA VAL A 191 0.97 9.96 -10.81
C VAL A 191 1.97 8.90 -11.27
N PHE A 192 1.92 8.49 -12.52
CA PHE A 192 2.85 7.51 -13.10
C PHE A 192 4.28 8.05 -13.15
N ALA A 193 4.48 9.29 -13.57
CA ALA A 193 5.78 9.96 -13.55
C ALA A 193 6.32 10.05 -12.11
N GLY A 194 5.47 10.42 -11.14
CA GLY A 194 5.83 10.42 -9.73
C GLY A 194 6.28 9.06 -9.22
N ALA A 195 5.55 7.99 -9.58
CA ALA A 195 5.92 6.62 -9.24
C ALA A 195 7.27 6.22 -9.87
N LEU A 196 7.48 6.51 -11.16
CA LEU A 196 8.74 6.24 -11.85
C LEU A 196 9.92 6.98 -11.21
N VAL A 197 9.75 8.28 -10.94
CA VAL A 197 10.78 9.10 -10.28
C VAL A 197 11.09 8.56 -8.90
N ALA A 198 10.09 8.17 -8.12
CA ALA A 198 10.29 7.56 -6.82
C ALA A 198 11.07 6.23 -6.92
N THR A 199 10.69 5.34 -7.84
CA THR A 199 11.38 4.07 -8.06
C THR A 199 12.83 4.29 -8.52
N LEU A 200 13.07 5.19 -9.47
CA LEU A 200 14.41 5.56 -9.93
C LEU A 200 15.24 6.17 -8.79
N THR A 201 14.65 7.04 -7.99
CA THR A 201 15.32 7.64 -6.83
C THR A 201 15.74 6.58 -5.82
N VAL A 202 14.87 5.61 -5.53
CA VAL A 202 15.19 4.48 -4.66
C VAL A 202 16.31 3.64 -5.26
N LEU A 203 16.27 3.33 -6.56
CA LEU A 203 17.32 2.58 -7.25
C LEU A 203 18.67 3.29 -7.15
N VAL A 204 18.71 4.59 -7.46
CA VAL A 204 19.93 5.41 -7.36
C VAL A 204 20.49 5.40 -5.93
N LYS A 205 19.64 5.57 -4.91
CA LYS A 205 20.06 5.46 -3.50
C LYS A 205 20.67 4.10 -3.16
N ARG A 206 20.11 3.01 -3.68
CA ARG A 206 20.63 1.66 -3.49
C ARG A 206 21.99 1.46 -4.16
N VAL A 207 22.19 1.99 -5.37
CA VAL A 207 23.48 1.96 -6.06
C VAL A 207 24.54 2.74 -5.27
N TYR A 208 24.24 3.96 -4.82
CA TYR A 208 25.15 4.73 -3.97
C TYR A 208 25.53 3.98 -2.69
N THR A 209 24.55 3.36 -2.03
CA THR A 209 24.81 2.56 -0.82
C THR A 209 25.82 1.44 -1.08
N VAL A 210 25.71 0.74 -2.22
CA VAL A 210 26.66 -0.31 -2.60
C VAL A 210 28.06 0.25 -2.87
N VAL A 211 28.14 1.36 -3.62
CA VAL A 211 29.42 2.03 -3.93
C VAL A 211 30.10 2.55 -2.66
N ASP A 212 29.36 3.20 -1.77
CA ASP A 212 29.89 3.75 -0.52
C ASP A 212 30.45 2.65 0.38
N VAL A 213 29.76 1.52 0.47
CA VAL A 213 30.24 0.34 1.20
C VAL A 213 31.51 -0.23 0.56
N LEU A 214 31.56 -0.36 -0.76
CA LEU A 214 32.77 -0.83 -1.45
C LEU A 214 33.97 0.08 -1.20
N LEU A 215 33.77 1.41 -1.24
CA LEU A 215 34.83 2.38 -0.94
C LEU A 215 35.25 2.32 0.53
N ALA A 216 34.31 2.15 1.46
CA ALA A 216 34.62 1.99 2.88
C ALA A 216 35.44 0.72 3.15
N VAL A 217 35.08 -0.39 2.50
CA VAL A 217 35.85 -1.65 2.57
C VAL A 217 37.24 -1.47 1.94
N TRP A 218 37.34 -0.81 0.79
CA TRP A 218 38.63 -0.57 0.14
C TRP A 218 39.59 0.27 1.01
N ARG A 219 39.10 1.33 1.65
CA ARG A 219 39.87 2.15 2.61
C ARG A 219 40.30 1.37 3.85
N LEU A 220 39.51 0.39 4.30
CA LEU A 220 39.88 -0.48 5.41
C LEU A 220 41.04 -1.45 5.05
N PHE A 221 41.18 -1.81 3.77
CA PHE A 221 42.22 -2.72 3.28
C PHE A 221 43.52 -2.02 2.80
N GLY A 222 43.68 -0.71 3.06
CA GLY A 222 44.96 -0.02 2.91
C GLY A 222 45.12 0.89 1.69
N GLY A 223 44.04 1.51 1.22
CA GLY A 223 44.07 2.62 0.25
C GLY A 223 43.82 3.97 0.89
#